data_AF-A0A1M6W9U7-F1
#
_entry.id   AF-A0A1M6W9U7-F1
#
_cell.length_a   1.000
_cell.length_b   1.000
_cell.length_c   1.000
_cell.angle_alpha   90.00
_cell.angle_beta   90.00
_cell.angle_gamma   90.00
#
_symmetry.space_group_name_H-M   'P 1'
#
loop_
_entity.id
_entity.type
_entity.pdbx_description
1 polymer ?
#
loop_
_entity_poly.entity_id
_entity_poly.type
_entity_poly.pdbx_seq_one_letter_code
_entity_poly.pdbx_strand_id
1 'polypeptide(L)' 'MNYRIVAERGNETVRMDRASSLMAVAKARVWASEGWQVTIIVQDQDEYADSEPMALAS' A
#
# COMPACT_ATOMS: atom_id res chain seq x y z
N MET A 1 -8.09 -7.11 -3.18
CA MET A 1 -6.83 -6.35 -3.10
C MET A 1 -7.03 -4.90 -3.50
N ASN A 2 -6.75 -3.99 -2.56
CA ASN A 2 -6.70 -2.56 -2.82
C ASN A 2 -5.24 -2.09 -2.67
N TYR A 3 -4.75 -1.32 -3.64
CA TYR A 3 -3.38 -0.81 -3.65
C TYR A 3 -3.43 0.68 -3.36
N ARG A 4 -2.83 1.11 -2.26
CA ARG A 4 -2.64 2.53 -1.96
C ARG A 4 -1.21 2.91 -2.23
N ILE A 5 -1.02 3.94 -3.05
CA ILE A 5 0.29 4.46 -3.41
C ILE A 5 0.45 5.80 -2.70
N VAL A 6 1.53 5.95 -1.95
CA VAL A 6 1.87 7.16 -1.21
C VAL A 6 3.17 7.69 -1.80
N ALA A 7 3.18 8.91 -2.31
CA ALA A 7 4.35 9.59 -2.82
C ALA A 7 4.67 10.79 -1.94
N GLU A 8 5.91 10.90 -1.47
CA GLU A 8 6.39 11.93 -0.56
C GLU A 8 7.56 12.68 -1.21
N ARG A 9 7.52 14.02 -1.15
CA ARG A 9 8.60 14.87 -1.63
C ARG A 9 8.70 16.11 -0.74
N GLY A 10 9.75 16.18 0.06
CA GLY A 10 9.95 17.28 1.02
C GLY A 10 8.79 17.35 2.02
N ASN A 11 7.91 18.34 1.85
CA ASN A 11 6.75 18.55 2.71
C ASN A 11 5.40 18.27 2.02
N GLU A 12 5.44 17.68 0.82
CA GLU A 12 4.28 17.31 0.04
C GLU A 12 4.06 15.79 0.07
N THR A 13 2.82 15.38 0.30
CA THR A 13 2.43 13.96 0.25
C THR A 13 1.20 13.80 -0.63
N VAL A 14 1.31 12.97 -1.66
CA VAL A 14 0.22 12.62 -2.56
C VAL A 14 -0.15 11.15 -2.33
N ARG A 15 -1.44 10.87 -2.22
CA ARG A 15 -1.96 9.52 -1.97
C ARG A 15 -2.97 9.14 -3.06
N MET A 16 -2.92 7.90 -3.53
CA MET A 16 -3.84 7.41 -4.55
C MET A 16 -4.15 5.92 -4.39
N ASP A 17 -5.44 5.59 -4.44
CA ASP A 17 -5.92 4.20 -4.37
C ASP A 17 -6.16 3.62 -5.79
N ARG A 18 -5.86 2.33 -5.94
CA ARG A 18 -5.99 1.55 -7.19
C ARG A 18 -6.41 0.12 -6.89
N ALA A 19 -7.35 -0.40 -7.66
CA ALA A 19 -7.75 -1.80 -7.60
C ALA A 19 -6.85 -2.75 -8.42
N SER A 20 -5.80 -2.21 -9.08
CA SER A 20 -4.92 -2.98 -9.96
C SER A 20 -3.44 -2.80 -9.59
N SER A 21 -2.74 -3.92 -9.40
CA SER A 21 -1.31 -3.97 -9.08
C SER A 21 -0.45 -3.33 -10.16
N LEU A 22 -0.69 -3.68 -11.43
CA LEU A 22 0.06 -3.14 -12.56
C LEU A 22 -0.07 -1.62 -12.64
N MET A 23 -1.29 -1.10 -12.46
CA MET A 23 -1.53 0.34 -12.46
C MET A 23 -0.87 1.03 -11.26
N ALA A 24 -0.83 0.37 -10.10
CA ALA A 24 -0.17 0.90 -8.93
C ALA A 24 1.35 1.02 -9.11
N VAL A 25 1.99 -0.04 -9.62
CA VAL A 25 3.42 -0.03 -9.91
C VAL A 25 3.76 0.96 -11.02
N ALA A 26 2.95 1.03 -12.09
CA ALA A 26 3.17 1.98 -13.17
C ALA A 26 3.15 3.42 -12.66
N LYS A 27 2.16 3.79 -11.83
CA LYS A 27 2.10 5.14 -11.27
C LYS A 27 3.25 5.42 -10.30
N ALA A 28 3.59 4.45 -9.45
CA ALA A 28 4.71 4.58 -8.53
C ALA A 28 6.03 4.84 -9.27
N ARG A 29 6.24 4.17 -10.41
CA ARG A 29 7.44 4.38 -11.24
C ARG A 29 7.51 5.78 -11.86
N VAL A 30 6.37 6.34 -12.27
CA VAL A 30 6.30 7.72 -12.78
C VAL A 30 6.72 8.70 -11.69
N TRP A 31 6.14 8.60 -10.50
CA TRP A 31 6.49 9.47 -9.38
C TRP A 31 7.94 9.30 -8.90
N ALA A 32 8.44 8.06 -8.84
CA ALA A 32 9.85 7.82 -8.53
C ALA A 32 10.79 8.50 -9.56
N SER A 33 10.42 8.49 -10.84
CA SER A 33 11.19 9.19 -11.90
C SER A 33 11.14 10.71 -11.77
N GLU A 34 10.07 11.25 -11.18
CA GLU A 34 9.93 12.67 -10.84
C GLU A 34 10.63 13.05 -9.52
N GLY A 35 11.31 12.10 -8.87
CA GLY A 35 12.08 12.31 -7.65
C GLY A 35 11.25 12.21 -6.36
N TRP A 36 10.08 11.58 -6.42
CA TRP A 36 9.27 11.31 -5.23
C TRP A 36 9.70 10.01 -4.55
N GLN A 37 9.67 9.99 -3.23
CA GLN A 37 9.79 8.77 -2.44
C GLN A 37 8.42 8.08 -2.43
N VAL A 38 8.32 6.89 -3.01
CA VAL A 38 7.04 6.20 -3.20
C VAL A 38 6.95 4.92 -2.38
N THR A 39 5.84 4.75 -1.67
CA THR A 39 5.46 3.55 -0.93
C THR A 39 4.17 2.98 -1.49
N ILE A 40 4.14 1.69 -1.83
CA ILE A 40 2.92 0.98 -2.24
C ILE A 40 2.47 0.10 -1.07
N ILE A 41 1.29 0.36 -0.57
CA ILE A 41 0.61 -0.41 0.47
C ILE A 41 -0.39 -1.32 -0.25
N VAL A 42 -0.21 -2.63 -0.11
CA VAL A 42 -1.19 -3.62 -0.58
C VAL A 42 -2.08 -3.95 0.61
N GLN A 43 -3.35 -3.61 0.51
CA GLN A 43 -4.36 -4.08 1.46
C GLN A 43 -5.01 -5.31 0.85
N ASP A 44 -4.65 -6.47 1.38
CA ASP A 44 -5.38 -7.68 1.14
C ASP A 44 -6.68 -7.68 1.98
N GLN A 45 -7.76 -8.23 1.44
CA GLN A 45 -9.03 -8.35 2.19
C GLN A 45 -9.02 -9.57 3.11
N ASP A 46 -7.97 -10.41 3.07
CA ASP A 46 -7.83 -11.64 3.85
C ASP A 46 -6.66 -11.61 4.87
N GLU A 47 -6.18 -10.43 5.30
CA GLU A 47 -5.19 -10.31 6.41
C GLU A 47 -5.81 -10.02 7.79
N TYR A 48 -7.06 -10.46 8.01
CA TYR A 48 -7.64 -10.66 9.34
C TYR A 48 -8.28 -12.05 9.44
N ALA A 49 -7.49 -13.11 9.20
CA ALA A 49 -7.88 -14.48 9.55
C ALA A 49 -6.83 -15.22 10.38
N ASP A 50 -5.74 -14.58 10.81
CA ASP A 50 -4.74 -15.28 11.63
C ASP A 50 -4.02 -14.33 12.59
N SER A 51 -4.75 -13.90 13.62
CA SER A 51 -4.21 -13.42 14.90
C SER A 51 -5.30 -13.46 15.98
N GLU A 52 -6.04 -14.57 16.09
CA GLU A 52 -6.58 -14.94 17.40
C GLU A 52 -5.45 -15.66 18.14
N PRO A 53 -4.83 -15.08 19.18
CA PRO A 53 -4.04 -15.90 20.09
C PRO A 53 -5.05 -16.88 20.70
N MET A 54 -4.92 -18.14 20.28
CA MET A 54 -5.58 -19.30 20.85
C MET A 54 -5.54 -19.19 22.38
N ALA A 55 -6.60 -18.64 22.97
CA ALA A 55 -6.83 -18.68 24.40
C ALA A 55 -7.16 -20.14 24.71
N LEU A 56 -6.09 -20.88 24.97
CA LEU A 56 -6.12 -22.23 25.49
C LEU A 56 -7.11 -22.28 26.65
N ALA A 57 -8.03 -23.24 26.56
CA ALA A 57 -8.88 -23.65 27.65
C ALA A 57 -8.07 -23.88 28.93
N SER A 58 -8.56 -23.36 30.05
CA SER A 58 -8.54 -23.98 31.38
C SER A 58 -9.55 -23.29 32.27
#